data_AF-A0A1T5C9V7-F1
#
_entry.id   AF-A0A1T5C9V7-F1
#
_cell.length_a   1.000
_cell.length_b   1.000
_cell.length_c   1.000
_cell.angle_alpha   90.00
_cell.angle_beta   90.00
_cell.angle_gamma   90.00
#
_symmetry.space_group_name_H-M   'P 1'
#
loop_
_entity.id
_entity.type
_entity.pdbx_description
1 polymer ?
#
loop_
_entity_poly.entity_id
_entity_poly.type
_entity_poly.pdbx_seq_one_letter_code
_entity_poly.pdbx_strand_id
1 'polypeptide(L)'
;MHLILRKGAFLAVFGAILLACDTPYWELTPNEDASETLDTIQFKGERVVIPGNFPKELFHQTQEEFDVYYESISGKGNARTSGEVVLITYEELLPILVKHNAKYPLITSEEGILEKDLERVFRDFPDITTHEEANEKRALIYDFYQALCKRDVVAEVVALEGVKRENGRILGPESGGLTTPEKNHLLLNPGYAQWYVQAAQDAINLATTLFGNAVVGNKGNAFKHSTWNALSIRFILKGSPASENQAIDFTQDGCSKHEQNDNGLQIHDKDSAMDLHNNMSAREWMENETSWGFGPFRKMPSVDEIINNMHSKANSCAMHNMVDILNWHGGDNSVTWNNLFNNLYSPNQHLVHVMP
;
A
#
# COMPACT_ATOMS: atom_id res chain seq x y z
N MET A 1 -26.36 -38.53 30.86
CA MET A 1 -26.86 -38.30 29.48
C MET A 1 -27.13 -36.81 29.36
N HIS A 2 -26.59 -36.14 28.34
CA HIS A 2 -26.43 -34.68 28.17
C HIS A 2 -25.23 -34.02 28.86
N LEU A 3 -24.00 -34.29 28.37
CA LEU A 3 -22.90 -33.31 28.45
C LEU A 3 -21.69 -33.60 27.53
N ILE A 4 -21.87 -34.15 26.32
CA ILE A 4 -20.74 -34.42 25.38
C ILE A 4 -21.12 -34.12 23.92
N LEU A 5 -21.90 -33.07 23.66
CA LEU A 5 -22.39 -32.74 22.30
C LEU A 5 -22.32 -31.23 21.98
N ARG A 6 -21.34 -30.51 22.53
CA ARG A 6 -21.13 -29.08 22.22
C ARG A 6 -19.72 -28.69 21.77
N LYS A 7 -18.80 -29.65 21.56
CA LYS A 7 -17.45 -29.38 21.04
C LYS A 7 -17.18 -29.87 19.62
N GLY A 8 -18.16 -30.51 18.96
CA GLY A 8 -18.02 -31.04 17.59
C GLY A 8 -18.54 -30.12 16.47
N ALA A 9 -19.28 -29.05 16.79
CA ALA A 9 -19.89 -28.17 15.78
C ALA A 9 -19.05 -26.92 15.44
N PHE A 10 -18.07 -26.56 16.28
CA PHE A 10 -17.19 -25.41 16.04
C PHE A 10 -15.96 -25.74 15.18
N LEU A 11 -15.63 -27.01 15.00
CA LEU A 11 -14.51 -27.49 14.16
C LEU A 11 -14.94 -27.84 12.72
N ALA A 12 -16.24 -27.95 12.45
CA ALA A 12 -16.76 -28.25 11.11
C ALA A 12 -17.02 -26.99 10.26
N VAL A 13 -17.12 -25.80 10.88
CA VAL A 13 -17.33 -24.53 10.16
C VAL A 13 -15.99 -23.92 9.69
N PHE A 14 -14.87 -24.22 10.36
CA PHE A 14 -13.53 -23.85 9.86
C PHE A 14 -12.97 -24.83 8.81
N GLY A 15 -13.45 -26.08 8.77
CA GLY A 15 -13.02 -27.05 7.77
C GLY A 15 -13.66 -26.89 6.38
N ALA A 16 -14.82 -26.24 6.29
CA ALA A 16 -15.55 -26.06 5.02
C ALA A 16 -15.18 -24.78 4.25
N ILE A 17 -14.42 -23.86 4.87
CA ILE A 17 -13.85 -22.68 4.20
C ILE A 17 -12.48 -23.02 3.58
N LEU A 18 -11.84 -24.11 4.01
CA LEU A 18 -10.53 -24.56 3.51
C LEU A 18 -10.60 -25.55 2.34
N LEU A 19 -11.80 -25.91 1.85
CA LEU A 19 -11.99 -26.89 0.77
C LEU A 19 -12.94 -26.42 -0.35
N ALA A 20 -13.24 -25.13 -0.41
CA ALA A 20 -13.98 -24.50 -1.50
C ALA A 20 -13.15 -23.36 -2.09
N CYS A 21 -12.01 -23.70 -2.70
CA CYS A 21 -11.35 -22.99 -3.80
C CYS A 21 -10.03 -23.70 -4.20
N ASP A 22 -10.07 -25.02 -4.41
CA ASP A 22 -9.04 -25.70 -5.21
C ASP A 22 -9.48 -25.66 -6.68
N THR A 23 -9.53 -24.46 -7.24
CA THR A 23 -9.25 -24.30 -8.67
C THR A 23 -7.74 -24.13 -8.76
N PRO A 24 -7.01 -25.05 -9.40
CA PRO A 24 -5.58 -24.89 -9.57
C PRO A 24 -5.31 -23.55 -10.27
N TYR A 25 -4.55 -22.68 -9.60
CA TYR A 25 -4.24 -21.31 -10.02
C TYR A 25 -3.38 -21.23 -11.32
N TRP A 26 -3.19 -22.33 -12.04
CA TRP A 26 -2.32 -22.42 -13.22
C TRP A 26 -3.07 -22.63 -14.55
N GLU A 27 -4.40 -22.65 -14.58
CA GLU A 27 -5.18 -22.67 -15.84
C GLU A 27 -5.59 -21.28 -16.36
N LEU A 28 -4.93 -20.21 -15.92
CA LEU A 28 -4.85 -18.98 -16.70
C LEU A 28 -3.65 -19.09 -17.64
N THR A 29 -3.71 -20.00 -18.61
CA THR A 29 -2.98 -19.79 -19.85
C THR A 29 -3.36 -18.41 -20.36
N PRO A 30 -2.40 -17.49 -20.56
CA PRO A 30 -2.68 -16.26 -21.28
C PRO A 30 -3.34 -16.69 -22.59
N ASN A 31 -4.50 -16.13 -22.88
CA ASN A 31 -5.05 -16.23 -24.22
C ASN A 31 -3.98 -15.63 -25.14
N GLU A 32 -3.23 -16.49 -25.85
CA GLU A 32 -2.32 -16.08 -26.91
C GLU A 32 -3.16 -15.59 -28.10
N ASP A 33 -3.88 -14.49 -27.89
CA ASP A 33 -4.55 -13.79 -28.97
C ASP A 33 -3.51 -12.96 -29.72
N ALA A 34 -3.25 -13.41 -30.95
CA ALA A 34 -2.68 -12.67 -32.08
C ALA A 34 -1.35 -11.94 -31.83
N SER A 35 -0.22 -12.62 -32.11
CA SER A 35 1.01 -12.01 -32.66
C SER A 35 1.33 -10.61 -32.10
N GLU A 36 1.37 -10.45 -30.77
CA GLU A 36 1.81 -9.19 -30.20
C GLU A 36 3.26 -8.98 -30.64
N THR A 37 3.48 -7.96 -31.48
CA THR A 37 4.83 -7.57 -31.89
C THR A 37 5.59 -7.23 -30.62
N LEU A 38 6.75 -7.86 -30.40
CA LEU A 38 7.60 -7.56 -29.25
C LEU A 38 8.56 -6.44 -29.60
N ASP A 39 8.70 -5.48 -28.68
CA ASP A 39 9.68 -4.41 -28.76
C ASP A 39 10.80 -4.65 -27.75
N THR A 40 11.98 -4.12 -28.06
CA THR A 40 13.12 -4.12 -27.14
C THR A 40 13.50 -2.68 -26.80
N ILE A 41 13.62 -2.38 -25.51
CA ILE A 41 14.00 -1.06 -25.01
C ILE A 41 15.17 -1.18 -24.02
N GLN A 42 15.77 -0.04 -23.66
CA GLN A 42 16.70 0.05 -22.54
C GLN A 42 15.94 0.52 -21.30
N PHE A 43 16.07 -0.22 -20.20
CA PHE A 43 15.48 0.11 -18.91
C PHE A 43 16.53 0.01 -17.82
N LYS A 44 16.86 1.16 -17.22
CA LYS A 44 17.89 1.27 -16.15
C LYS A 44 19.24 0.60 -16.50
N GLY A 45 19.61 0.62 -17.79
CA GLY A 45 20.86 0.04 -18.30
C GLY A 45 20.76 -1.41 -18.76
N GLU A 46 19.62 -2.06 -18.57
CA GLU A 46 19.35 -3.42 -19.04
C GLU A 46 18.47 -3.42 -20.28
N ARG A 47 18.77 -4.31 -21.22
CA ARG A 47 17.90 -4.56 -22.37
C ARG A 47 16.71 -5.37 -21.93
N VAL A 48 15.50 -4.85 -22.19
CA VAL A 48 14.25 -5.51 -21.79
C VAL A 48 13.27 -5.64 -22.96
N VAL A 49 12.45 -6.69 -22.91
CA VAL A 49 11.44 -7.01 -23.92
C VAL A 49 10.05 -6.65 -23.41
N ILE A 50 9.28 -5.91 -24.21
CA ILE A 50 7.94 -5.45 -23.86
C ILE A 50 6.96 -5.72 -25.01
N PRO A 51 5.64 -5.76 -24.73
CA PRO A 51 4.63 -5.70 -25.80
C PRO A 51 4.82 -4.42 -26.63
N GLY A 52 4.78 -4.52 -27.96
CA GLY A 52 5.06 -3.40 -28.87
C GLY A 52 4.03 -2.27 -28.82
N ASN A 53 2.84 -2.53 -28.29
CA ASN A 53 1.81 -1.54 -28.02
C ASN A 53 1.90 -0.94 -26.59
N PHE A 54 2.91 -1.32 -25.80
CA PHE A 54 3.03 -0.86 -24.43
C PHE A 54 3.47 0.62 -24.38
N PRO A 55 2.77 1.49 -23.60
CA PRO A 55 3.12 2.91 -23.45
C PRO A 55 4.45 3.07 -22.71
N LYS A 56 5.50 3.39 -23.47
CA LYS A 56 6.90 3.44 -22.98
C LYS A 56 7.11 4.54 -21.93
N GLU A 57 6.27 5.58 -21.96
CA GLU A 57 6.25 6.65 -20.96
C GLU A 57 6.03 6.14 -19.53
N LEU A 58 5.41 4.96 -19.34
CA LEU A 58 5.13 4.42 -18.00
C LEU A 58 6.36 3.93 -17.24
N PHE A 59 7.50 3.70 -17.90
CA PHE A 59 8.71 3.18 -17.27
C PHE A 59 9.47 4.21 -16.42
N HIS A 60 9.27 5.51 -16.64
CA HIS A 60 10.09 6.56 -16.04
C HIS A 60 9.28 7.80 -15.63
N GLN A 61 8.13 7.59 -14.98
CA GLN A 61 7.28 8.70 -14.56
C GLN A 61 7.65 9.21 -13.17
N THR A 62 7.75 10.52 -13.02
CA THR A 62 7.58 11.17 -11.72
C THR A 62 6.13 11.10 -11.25
N GLN A 63 5.86 11.47 -10.00
CA GLN A 63 4.48 11.56 -9.50
C GLN A 63 3.65 12.54 -10.33
N GLU A 64 4.22 13.70 -10.69
CA GLU A 64 3.53 14.73 -11.48
C GLU A 64 3.22 14.24 -12.90
N GLU A 65 4.16 13.53 -13.52
CA GLU A 65 3.94 12.94 -14.86
C GLU A 65 2.88 11.84 -14.82
N PHE A 66 2.83 11.06 -13.74
CA PHE A 66 1.80 10.07 -13.52
C PHE A 66 0.42 10.71 -13.30
N ASP A 67 0.34 11.79 -12.54
CA ASP A 67 -0.92 12.51 -12.29
C ASP A 67 -1.50 13.02 -13.61
N VAL A 68 -0.67 13.66 -14.46
CA VAL A 68 -1.08 14.10 -15.81
C VAL A 68 -1.53 12.94 -16.68
N TYR A 69 -0.78 11.83 -16.67
CA TYR A 69 -1.16 10.62 -17.40
C TYR A 69 -2.53 10.10 -16.94
N TYR A 70 -2.74 9.96 -15.63
CA TYR A 70 -3.97 9.47 -15.05
C TYR A 70 -5.16 10.37 -15.38
N GLU A 71 -4.98 11.70 -15.32
CA GLU A 71 -6.02 12.65 -15.72
C GLU A 71 -6.40 12.51 -17.21
N SER A 72 -5.43 12.28 -18.08
CA SER A 72 -5.65 12.16 -19.53
C SER A 72 -6.53 10.95 -19.90
N ILE A 73 -6.40 9.85 -19.15
CA ILE A 73 -7.14 8.60 -19.41
C ILE A 73 -8.43 8.49 -18.60
N SER A 74 -8.51 9.14 -17.43
CA SER A 74 -9.70 9.10 -16.57
C SER A 74 -10.83 10.01 -17.06
N GLY A 75 -10.56 10.83 -18.09
CA GLY A 75 -11.55 11.66 -18.77
C GLY A 75 -12.01 12.88 -17.98
N LYS A 76 -11.28 13.29 -16.93
CA LYS A 76 -11.63 14.45 -16.09
C LYS A 76 -11.74 15.78 -16.87
N GLY A 77 -11.14 15.89 -18.05
CA GLY A 77 -11.12 17.11 -18.87
C GLY A 77 -12.48 17.63 -19.38
N ASN A 78 -13.58 16.87 -19.27
CA ASN A 78 -14.90 17.27 -19.80
C ASN A 78 -16.05 17.23 -18.77
N ALA A 79 -15.79 16.95 -17.50
CA ALA A 79 -16.83 16.95 -16.48
C ALA A 79 -17.16 18.40 -16.07
N ARG A 80 -18.40 18.83 -16.36
CA ARG A 80 -18.95 20.09 -15.87
C ARG A 80 -18.78 20.15 -14.35
N THR A 81 -18.21 21.26 -13.89
CA THR A 81 -18.14 21.78 -12.51
C THR A 81 -19.30 21.36 -11.59
N SER A 82 -19.27 20.14 -11.05
CA SER A 82 -19.73 19.80 -9.71
C SER A 82 -18.56 19.12 -9.01
N GLY A 83 -18.20 19.60 -7.82
CA GLY A 83 -17.02 19.16 -7.06
C GLY A 83 -17.17 17.76 -6.46
N GLU A 84 -17.61 16.79 -7.25
CA GLU A 84 -17.91 15.43 -6.80
C GLU A 84 -16.77 14.50 -7.25
N VAL A 85 -15.80 14.32 -6.35
CA VAL A 85 -14.69 13.38 -6.55
C VAL A 85 -15.21 11.96 -6.31
N VAL A 86 -14.94 11.07 -7.25
CA VAL A 86 -15.23 9.63 -7.07
C VAL A 86 -14.08 9.05 -6.26
N LEU A 87 -14.37 8.74 -5.00
CA LEU A 87 -13.41 8.08 -4.11
C LEU A 87 -13.49 6.56 -4.33
N ILE A 88 -12.31 5.94 -4.41
CA ILE A 88 -12.16 4.49 -4.31
C ILE A 88 -11.67 4.14 -2.91
N THR A 89 -12.07 2.98 -2.40
CA THR A 89 -11.65 2.52 -1.08
C THR A 89 -10.49 1.54 -1.14
N TYR A 90 -9.83 1.31 -0.01
CA TYR A 90 -8.87 0.21 0.13
C TYR A 90 -9.51 -1.15 -0.23
N GLU A 91 -10.77 -1.39 0.15
CA GLU A 91 -11.52 -2.63 -0.13
C GLU A 91 -11.68 -2.88 -1.64
N GLU A 92 -11.88 -1.81 -2.40
CA GLU A 92 -12.04 -1.90 -3.85
C GLU A 92 -10.71 -1.96 -4.60
N LEU A 93 -9.67 -1.29 -4.09
CA LEU A 93 -8.37 -1.26 -4.74
C LEU A 93 -7.59 -2.57 -4.56
N LEU A 94 -7.66 -3.21 -3.39
CA LEU A 94 -6.87 -4.41 -3.11
C LEU A 94 -7.10 -5.56 -4.10
N PRO A 95 -8.34 -5.96 -4.43
CA PRO A 95 -8.57 -7.03 -5.40
C PRO A 95 -8.01 -6.72 -6.78
N ILE A 96 -8.05 -5.45 -7.22
CA ILE A 96 -7.47 -5.01 -8.49
C ILE A 96 -5.96 -5.19 -8.47
N LEU A 97 -5.29 -4.75 -7.39
CA LEU A 97 -3.84 -4.88 -7.24
C LEU A 97 -3.41 -6.35 -7.20
N VAL A 98 -4.06 -7.18 -6.38
CA VAL A 98 -3.77 -8.61 -6.26
C VAL A 98 -3.92 -9.31 -7.61
N LYS A 99 -5.03 -9.06 -8.32
CA LYS A 99 -5.31 -9.65 -9.64
C LYS A 99 -4.22 -9.34 -10.67
N HIS A 100 -3.76 -8.10 -10.75
CA HIS A 100 -2.80 -7.69 -11.78
C HIS A 100 -1.35 -7.96 -11.39
N ASN A 101 -0.96 -7.79 -10.13
CA ASN A 101 0.39 -8.14 -9.66
C ASN A 101 0.66 -9.64 -9.86
N ALA A 102 -0.34 -10.49 -9.68
CA ALA A 102 -0.17 -11.93 -9.78
C ALA A 102 0.00 -12.46 -11.23
N LYS A 103 -0.05 -11.59 -12.24
CA LYS A 103 0.33 -11.89 -13.64
C LYS A 103 1.84 -11.86 -13.88
N TYR A 104 2.61 -11.31 -12.95
CA TYR A 104 4.05 -11.09 -13.08
C TYR A 104 4.84 -11.92 -12.05
N PRO A 105 6.14 -12.17 -12.30
CA PRO A 105 7.02 -12.84 -11.36
C PRO A 105 6.89 -12.32 -9.91
N LEU A 106 6.79 -13.25 -8.96
CA LEU A 106 6.83 -12.90 -7.55
C LEU A 106 8.29 -12.74 -7.13
N ILE A 107 8.64 -11.54 -6.68
CA ILE A 107 10.01 -11.20 -6.31
C ILE A 107 9.98 -10.64 -4.89
N THR A 108 10.68 -11.29 -3.96
CA THR A 108 10.71 -10.86 -2.56
C THR A 108 12.13 -10.67 -2.05
N SER A 109 12.28 -9.95 -0.94
CA SER A 109 13.58 -9.79 -0.28
C SER A 109 14.12 -11.11 0.28
N GLU A 110 13.25 -12.06 0.61
CA GLU A 110 13.61 -13.28 1.36
C GLU A 110 13.83 -14.48 0.45
N GLU A 111 12.95 -14.64 -0.54
CA GLU A 111 12.99 -15.78 -1.46
C GLU A 111 13.69 -15.42 -2.78
N GLY A 112 13.93 -14.14 -3.05
CA GLY A 112 14.48 -13.69 -4.32
C GLY A 112 13.47 -13.88 -5.45
N ILE A 113 13.94 -14.44 -6.57
CA ILE A 113 13.11 -14.84 -7.72
C ILE A 113 12.86 -16.34 -7.62
N LEU A 114 11.59 -16.75 -7.69
CA LEU A 114 11.24 -18.17 -7.62
C LEU A 114 11.60 -18.89 -8.93
N GLU A 115 11.98 -20.18 -8.83
CA GLU A 115 12.36 -21.00 -10.00
C GLU A 115 11.29 -21.00 -11.11
N LYS A 116 10.01 -21.05 -10.71
CA LYS A 116 8.86 -21.02 -11.62
C LYS A 116 8.77 -19.73 -12.46
N ASP A 117 9.39 -18.65 -11.98
CA ASP A 117 9.31 -17.32 -12.59
C ASP A 117 10.54 -17.00 -13.46
N LEU A 118 11.62 -17.79 -13.36
CA LEU A 118 12.87 -17.55 -14.09
C LEU A 118 12.71 -17.60 -15.61
N GLU A 119 11.87 -18.50 -16.13
CA GLU A 119 11.61 -18.58 -17.57
C GLU A 119 11.07 -17.26 -18.11
N ARG A 120 10.13 -16.64 -17.38
CA ARG A 120 9.58 -15.33 -17.74
C ARG A 120 10.65 -14.25 -17.66
N VAL A 121 11.46 -14.26 -16.60
CA VAL A 121 12.55 -13.29 -16.41
C VAL A 121 13.56 -13.36 -17.56
N PHE A 122 14.06 -14.54 -17.91
CA PHE A 122 15.06 -14.68 -18.99
C PHE A 122 14.50 -14.31 -20.36
N ARG A 123 13.19 -14.51 -20.58
CA ARG A 123 12.54 -14.04 -21.81
C ARG A 123 12.47 -12.52 -21.87
N ASP A 124 12.13 -11.87 -20.76
CA ASP A 124 11.97 -10.42 -20.70
C ASP A 124 13.31 -9.68 -20.59
N PHE A 125 14.34 -10.33 -20.04
CA PHE A 125 15.70 -9.81 -19.83
C PHE A 125 16.72 -10.66 -20.58
N PRO A 126 16.89 -10.48 -21.90
CA PRO A 126 17.74 -11.34 -22.73
C PRO A 126 19.23 -11.34 -22.37
N ASP A 127 19.68 -10.35 -21.58
CA ASP A 127 21.07 -10.25 -21.13
C ASP A 127 21.29 -10.91 -19.75
N ILE A 128 20.23 -11.41 -19.09
CA ILE A 128 20.29 -12.17 -17.85
C ILE A 128 20.12 -13.65 -18.20
N THR A 129 21.13 -14.46 -17.87
CA THR A 129 21.19 -15.86 -18.32
C THR A 129 21.23 -16.87 -17.18
N THR A 130 21.42 -16.40 -15.95
CA THR A 130 21.54 -17.24 -14.76
C THR A 130 20.62 -16.77 -13.64
N HIS A 131 20.29 -17.69 -12.74
CA HIS A 131 19.48 -17.39 -11.55
C HIS A 131 20.23 -16.42 -10.62
N GLU A 132 21.54 -16.57 -10.48
CA GLU A 132 22.39 -15.69 -9.69
C GLU A 132 22.34 -14.25 -10.19
N GLU A 133 22.53 -14.02 -11.50
CA GLU A 133 22.43 -12.69 -12.13
C GLU A 133 21.02 -12.09 -11.94
N ALA A 134 19.97 -12.91 -12.09
CA ALA A 134 18.60 -12.46 -11.88
C ALA A 134 18.39 -12.00 -10.43
N ASN A 135 18.90 -12.73 -9.45
CA ASN A 135 18.79 -12.37 -8.03
C ASN A 135 19.61 -11.13 -7.67
N GLU A 136 20.78 -10.92 -8.29
CA GLU A 136 21.58 -9.70 -8.13
C GLU A 136 20.84 -8.47 -8.68
N LYS A 137 20.08 -8.64 -9.76
CA LYS A 137 19.29 -7.57 -10.41
C LYS A 137 17.82 -7.53 -9.99
N ARG A 138 17.42 -8.26 -8.96
CA ARG A 138 16.00 -8.46 -8.60
C ARG A 138 15.20 -7.17 -8.38
N ALA A 139 15.83 -6.12 -7.84
CA ALA A 139 15.16 -4.83 -7.62
C ALA A 139 14.82 -4.14 -8.96
N LEU A 140 15.73 -4.20 -9.93
CA LEU A 140 15.50 -3.69 -11.28
C LEU A 140 14.42 -4.50 -12.00
N ILE A 141 14.47 -5.83 -11.89
CA ILE A 141 13.47 -6.73 -12.48
C ILE A 141 12.09 -6.47 -11.87
N TYR A 142 12.02 -6.28 -10.56
CA TYR A 142 10.78 -5.90 -9.88
C TYR A 142 10.24 -4.57 -10.40
N ASP A 143 11.07 -3.52 -10.47
CA ASP A 143 10.64 -2.20 -10.98
C ASP A 143 10.11 -2.28 -12.42
N PHE A 144 10.71 -3.12 -13.26
CA PHE A 144 10.23 -3.37 -14.62
C PHE A 144 8.82 -3.97 -14.63
N TYR A 145 8.57 -5.00 -13.82
CA TYR A 145 7.24 -5.59 -13.72
C TYR A 145 6.22 -4.66 -13.07
N GLN A 146 6.64 -3.80 -12.15
CA GLN A 146 5.78 -2.74 -11.61
C GLN A 146 5.31 -1.77 -12.69
N ALA A 147 6.22 -1.36 -13.57
CA ALA A 147 5.87 -0.50 -14.70
C ALA A 147 4.88 -1.18 -15.66
N LEU A 148 5.07 -2.48 -15.94
CA LEU A 148 4.13 -3.24 -16.77
C LEU A 148 2.74 -3.35 -16.12
N CYS A 149 2.70 -3.68 -14.83
CA CYS A 149 1.47 -3.85 -14.05
C CYS A 149 0.63 -2.56 -13.98
N LYS A 150 1.30 -1.40 -13.88
CA LYS A 150 0.68 -0.07 -13.78
C LYS A 150 -0.42 0.15 -14.81
N ARG A 151 -0.18 -0.18 -16.09
CA ARG A 151 -1.16 0.02 -17.18
C ARG A 151 -2.48 -0.68 -16.88
N ASP A 152 -2.41 -1.95 -16.51
CA ASP A 152 -3.58 -2.80 -16.33
C ASP A 152 -4.36 -2.41 -15.07
N VAL A 153 -3.65 -2.11 -13.96
CA VAL A 153 -4.25 -1.61 -12.71
C VAL A 153 -4.97 -0.30 -12.95
N VAL A 154 -4.32 0.66 -13.61
CA VAL A 154 -4.87 1.98 -13.87
C VAL A 154 -6.12 1.88 -14.76
N ALA A 155 -6.09 1.06 -15.81
CA ALA A 155 -7.24 0.85 -16.67
C ALA A 155 -8.46 0.31 -15.91
N GLU A 156 -8.27 -0.65 -15.00
CA GLU A 156 -9.36 -1.22 -14.19
C GLU A 156 -9.90 -0.23 -13.15
N VAL A 157 -9.03 0.58 -12.54
CA VAL A 157 -9.46 1.65 -11.62
C VAL A 157 -10.26 2.72 -12.36
N VAL A 158 -9.82 3.15 -13.54
CA VAL A 158 -10.57 4.11 -14.36
C VAL A 158 -11.95 3.56 -14.74
N ALA A 159 -12.02 2.27 -15.09
CA ALA A 159 -13.29 1.61 -15.39
C ALA A 159 -14.22 1.57 -14.15
N LEU A 160 -13.68 1.23 -12.97
CA LEU A 160 -14.44 1.23 -11.71
C LEU A 160 -14.98 2.63 -11.39
N GLU A 161 -14.15 3.67 -11.52
CA GLU A 161 -14.58 5.06 -11.31
C GLU A 161 -15.67 5.46 -12.30
N GLY A 162 -15.56 5.06 -13.57
CA GLY A 162 -16.58 5.28 -14.59
C GLY A 162 -17.94 4.69 -14.18
N VAL A 163 -17.96 3.44 -13.71
CA VAL A 163 -19.17 2.77 -13.22
C VAL A 163 -19.76 3.49 -12.00
N LYS A 164 -18.94 3.99 -11.07
CA LYS A 164 -19.42 4.76 -9.92
C LYS A 164 -20.07 6.08 -10.31
N ARG A 165 -19.48 6.81 -11.27
CA ARG A 165 -20.02 8.05 -11.83
C ARG A 165 -21.39 7.83 -12.47
N GLU A 166 -21.52 6.78 -13.29
CA GLU A 166 -22.79 6.45 -13.96
C GLU A 166 -23.90 6.08 -12.96
N ASN A 167 -23.55 5.39 -11.87
CA ASN A 167 -24.50 4.96 -10.85
C ASN A 167 -24.88 6.05 -9.84
N GLY A 168 -24.36 7.27 -9.97
CA GLY A 168 -24.60 8.36 -9.01
C GLY A 168 -24.11 8.07 -7.59
N ARG A 169 -23.24 7.06 -7.42
CA ARG A 169 -22.62 6.72 -6.13
C ARG A 169 -21.43 7.63 -5.92
N ILE A 170 -21.72 8.81 -5.38
CA ILE A 170 -20.72 9.77 -4.95
C ILE A 170 -20.62 9.58 -3.44
N LEU A 171 -19.57 8.88 -3.02
CA LEU A 171 -19.32 8.61 -1.61
C LEU A 171 -18.68 9.87 -1.02
N GLY A 172 -19.25 10.37 0.07
CA GLY A 172 -18.55 11.35 0.92
C GLY A 172 -17.31 10.70 1.56
N PRO A 173 -16.52 11.45 2.35
CA PRO A 173 -15.38 10.88 3.06
C PRO A 173 -15.85 9.70 3.92
N GLU A 174 -15.47 8.49 3.50
CA GLU A 174 -15.84 7.22 4.11
C GLU A 174 -14.61 6.57 4.74
N SER A 175 -14.83 5.75 5.77
CA SER A 175 -13.74 5.00 6.38
C SER A 175 -13.06 4.11 5.33
N GLY A 176 -11.78 4.35 5.07
CA GLY A 176 -11.01 3.63 4.07
C GLY A 176 -11.08 4.19 2.65
N GLY A 177 -11.66 5.38 2.45
CA GLY A 177 -11.57 6.12 1.19
C GLY A 177 -10.16 6.67 0.95
N LEU A 178 -9.71 6.58 -0.30
CA LEU A 178 -8.42 7.09 -0.76
C LEU A 178 -8.56 8.52 -1.27
N THR A 179 -7.72 9.44 -0.77
CA THR A 179 -7.59 10.77 -1.36
C THR A 179 -7.03 10.66 -2.78
N THR A 180 -7.30 11.64 -3.64
CA THR A 180 -6.73 11.65 -5.00
C THR A 180 -5.19 11.56 -4.99
N PRO A 181 -4.45 12.32 -4.16
CA PRO A 181 -3.00 12.18 -4.04
C PRO A 181 -2.57 10.76 -3.62
N GLU A 182 -3.19 10.20 -2.57
CA GLU A 182 -2.84 8.87 -2.07
C GLU A 182 -3.10 7.80 -3.13
N LYS A 183 -4.27 7.83 -3.76
CA LYS A 183 -4.60 6.91 -4.86
C LYS A 183 -3.51 6.96 -5.94
N ASN A 184 -3.17 8.14 -6.43
CA ASN A 184 -2.22 8.24 -7.53
C ASN A 184 -0.81 7.73 -7.14
N HIS A 185 -0.38 7.98 -5.90
CA HIS A 185 0.86 7.43 -5.34
C HIS A 185 0.87 5.89 -5.34
N LEU A 186 -0.26 5.29 -4.95
CA LEU A 186 -0.43 3.84 -4.95
C LEU A 186 -0.45 3.26 -6.36
N LEU A 187 -1.20 3.88 -7.29
CA LEU A 187 -1.29 3.40 -8.67
C LEU A 187 0.03 3.52 -9.44
N LEU A 188 0.88 4.47 -9.08
CA LEU A 188 2.24 4.60 -9.62
C LEU A 188 3.12 3.40 -9.25
N ASN A 189 2.85 2.73 -8.13
CA ASN A 189 3.69 1.68 -7.54
C ASN A 189 2.87 0.44 -7.10
N PRO A 190 2.24 -0.31 -8.03
CA PRO A 190 1.19 -1.28 -7.71
C PRO A 190 1.61 -2.42 -6.78
N GLY A 191 2.88 -2.83 -6.80
CA GLY A 191 3.41 -3.90 -5.96
C GLY A 191 3.61 -3.49 -4.52
N TYR A 192 4.08 -2.26 -4.27
CA TYR A 192 4.11 -1.71 -2.90
C TYR A 192 2.70 -1.36 -2.42
N ALA A 193 1.87 -0.85 -3.32
CA ALA A 193 0.49 -0.51 -3.02
C ALA A 193 -0.31 -1.70 -2.51
N GLN A 194 -0.13 -2.90 -3.07
CA GLN A 194 -0.85 -4.09 -2.60
C GLN A 194 -0.63 -4.31 -1.09
N TRP A 195 0.61 -4.23 -0.64
CA TRP A 195 1.00 -4.44 0.75
C TRP A 195 0.53 -3.31 1.66
N TYR A 196 0.64 -2.07 1.18
CA TYR A 196 0.15 -0.89 1.89
C TYR A 196 -1.38 -0.93 2.10
N VAL A 197 -2.13 -1.29 1.05
CA VAL A 197 -3.60 -1.38 1.09
C VAL A 197 -4.04 -2.55 1.97
N GLN A 198 -3.36 -3.70 1.91
CA GLN A 198 -3.62 -4.82 2.82
C GLN A 198 -3.40 -4.40 4.28
N ALA A 199 -2.29 -3.72 4.58
CA ALA A 199 -2.00 -3.21 5.92
C ALA A 199 -3.06 -2.21 6.41
N ALA A 200 -3.57 -1.34 5.53
CA ALA A 200 -4.64 -0.40 5.85
C ALA A 200 -5.93 -1.14 6.25
N GLN A 201 -6.35 -2.13 5.46
CA GLN A 201 -7.53 -2.94 5.75
C GLN A 201 -7.39 -3.71 7.06
N ASP A 202 -6.24 -4.34 7.30
CA ASP A 202 -5.98 -5.06 8.53
C ASP A 202 -6.05 -4.13 9.75
N ALA A 203 -5.44 -2.94 9.66
CA ALA A 203 -5.49 -1.94 10.72
C ALA A 203 -6.92 -1.44 10.98
N ILE A 204 -7.72 -1.19 9.94
CA ILE A 204 -9.14 -0.79 10.06
C ILE A 204 -9.95 -1.89 10.76
N ASN A 205 -9.78 -3.14 10.34
CA ASN A 205 -10.48 -4.30 10.91
C ASN A 205 -10.10 -4.53 12.37
N LEU A 206 -8.81 -4.43 12.70
CA LEU A 206 -8.30 -4.57 14.06
C LEU A 206 -8.79 -3.43 14.96
N ALA A 207 -8.76 -2.18 14.48
CA ALA A 207 -9.25 -1.04 15.23
C ALA A 207 -10.75 -1.19 15.53
N THR A 208 -11.52 -1.62 14.52
CA THR A 208 -12.96 -1.91 14.67
C THR A 208 -13.21 -3.00 15.72
N THR A 209 -12.41 -4.06 15.71
CA THR A 209 -12.56 -5.20 16.62
C THR A 209 -12.17 -4.85 18.06
N LEU A 210 -11.08 -4.10 18.26
CA LEU A 210 -10.50 -3.83 19.57
C LEU A 210 -11.09 -2.59 20.25
N PHE A 211 -11.53 -1.59 19.48
CA PHE A 211 -12.00 -0.31 19.99
C PHE A 211 -13.45 0.02 19.61
N GLY A 212 -14.14 -0.83 18.83
CA GLY A 212 -15.40 -0.47 18.19
C GLY A 212 -15.15 0.50 17.04
N ASN A 213 -16.13 1.34 16.69
CA ASN A 213 -15.90 2.36 15.66
C ASN A 213 -14.73 3.27 16.07
N ALA A 214 -13.63 3.20 15.34
CA ALA A 214 -12.47 4.06 15.49
C ALA A 214 -12.83 5.47 14.99
N VAL A 215 -13.64 6.17 15.80
CA VAL A 215 -14.03 7.55 15.55
C VAL A 215 -12.77 8.41 15.46
N VAL A 216 -12.77 9.32 14.49
CA VAL A 216 -11.71 10.33 14.30
C VAL A 216 -11.37 10.99 15.64
N GLY A 217 -10.09 11.18 15.88
CA GLY A 217 -9.56 11.78 17.10
C GLY A 217 -9.40 10.84 18.29
N ASN A 218 -10.01 9.64 18.31
CA ASN A 218 -9.94 8.76 19.49
C ASN A 218 -8.73 7.80 19.51
N LYS A 219 -8.54 7.08 20.62
CA LYS A 219 -7.45 6.09 20.78
C LYS A 219 -7.50 4.92 19.77
N GLY A 220 -8.70 4.58 19.28
CA GLY A 220 -8.88 3.60 18.20
C GLY A 220 -8.34 4.12 16.87
N ASN A 221 -8.50 5.42 16.59
CA ASN A 221 -7.89 6.06 15.41
C ASN A 221 -6.35 6.09 15.55
N ALA A 222 -5.85 6.44 16.74
CA ALA A 222 -4.41 6.39 17.03
C ALA A 222 -3.82 4.98 16.82
N PHE A 223 -4.52 3.94 17.28
CA PHE A 223 -4.16 2.55 17.01
C PHE A 223 -4.19 2.21 15.52
N LYS A 224 -5.25 2.61 14.79
CA LYS A 224 -5.41 2.37 13.36
C LYS A 224 -4.22 2.93 12.57
N HIS A 225 -3.92 4.22 12.73
CA HIS A 225 -2.86 4.92 11.99
C HIS A 225 -1.46 4.37 12.28
N SER A 226 -1.16 4.14 13.56
CA SER A 226 0.13 3.57 13.97
C SER A 226 0.31 2.12 13.50
N THR A 227 -0.71 1.28 13.65
CA THR A 227 -0.68 -0.12 13.19
C THR A 227 -0.55 -0.20 11.68
N TRP A 228 -1.30 0.63 10.95
CA TRP A 228 -1.22 0.70 9.49
C TRP A 228 0.20 1.02 9.03
N ASN A 229 0.85 2.05 9.58
CA ASN A 229 2.22 2.41 9.20
C ASN A 229 3.21 1.26 9.47
N ALA A 230 3.13 0.64 10.64
CA ALA A 230 4.03 -0.44 11.00
C ALA A 230 3.81 -1.71 10.15
N LEU A 231 2.56 -2.08 9.89
CA LEU A 231 2.21 -3.21 9.03
C LEU A 231 2.59 -2.95 7.56
N SER A 232 2.40 -1.74 7.04
CA SER A 232 2.78 -1.37 5.67
C SER A 232 4.28 -1.60 5.45
N ILE A 233 5.14 -1.06 6.32
CA ILE A 233 6.59 -1.26 6.24
C ILE A 233 6.92 -2.75 6.26
N ARG A 234 6.34 -3.49 7.21
CA ARG A 234 6.57 -4.92 7.35
C ARG A 234 6.15 -5.71 6.11
N PHE A 235 4.96 -5.45 5.58
CA PHE A 235 4.42 -6.19 4.44
C PHE A 235 5.19 -5.87 3.17
N ILE A 236 5.57 -4.61 2.93
CA ILE A 236 6.42 -4.23 1.80
C ILE A 236 7.77 -4.94 1.86
N LEU A 237 8.43 -4.96 3.03
CA LEU A 237 9.74 -5.61 3.20
C LEU A 237 9.70 -7.13 3.00
N LYS A 238 8.57 -7.78 3.31
CA LYS A 238 8.38 -9.22 3.08
C LYS A 238 7.95 -9.54 1.65
N GLY A 239 7.08 -8.70 1.09
CA GLY A 239 6.38 -8.98 -0.15
C GLY A 239 7.03 -8.38 -1.40
N SER A 240 8.09 -7.58 -1.23
CA SER A 240 8.82 -6.94 -2.31
C SER A 240 10.33 -6.96 -2.02
N PRO A 241 11.21 -6.77 -3.03
CA PRO A 241 12.66 -6.68 -2.84
C PRO A 241 13.08 -5.26 -2.38
N ALA A 242 12.29 -4.64 -1.51
CA ALA A 242 12.50 -3.27 -1.03
C ALA A 242 13.62 -3.21 0.01
N SER A 243 14.39 -2.12 -0.03
CA SER A 243 15.23 -1.69 1.08
C SER A 243 14.38 -1.13 2.23
N GLU A 244 15.02 -0.95 3.39
CA GLU A 244 14.47 -0.21 4.53
C GLU A 244 13.89 1.13 4.11
N ASN A 245 14.75 2.01 3.57
CA ASN A 245 14.36 3.36 3.18
C ASN A 245 13.22 3.34 2.17
N GLN A 246 13.25 2.43 1.18
CA GLN A 246 12.16 2.32 0.22
C GLN A 246 10.82 1.98 0.88
N ALA A 247 10.79 1.05 1.83
CA ALA A 247 9.56 0.67 2.52
C ALA A 247 9.05 1.80 3.45
N ILE A 248 9.96 2.45 4.17
CA ILE A 248 9.66 3.54 5.09
C ILE A 248 9.20 4.79 4.32
N ASP A 249 9.92 5.22 3.29
CA ASP A 249 9.62 6.39 2.47
C ASP A 249 8.28 6.20 1.73
N PHE A 250 8.05 5.02 1.13
CA PHE A 250 6.79 4.74 0.45
C PHE A 250 5.59 4.82 1.40
N THR A 251 5.75 4.29 2.62
CA THR A 251 4.71 4.32 3.66
C THR A 251 4.49 5.74 4.17
N GLN A 252 5.56 6.50 4.43
CA GLN A 252 5.47 7.88 4.87
C GLN A 252 4.74 8.73 3.83
N ASP A 253 5.16 8.67 2.57
CA ASP A 253 4.60 9.48 1.50
C ASP A 253 3.12 9.13 1.25
N GLY A 254 2.76 7.83 1.24
CA GLY A 254 1.38 7.38 1.13
C GLY A 254 0.49 7.88 2.28
N CYS A 255 0.91 7.66 3.53
CA CYS A 255 0.14 8.10 4.69
C CYS A 255 0.09 9.63 4.82
N SER A 256 1.10 10.36 4.37
CA SER A 256 1.06 11.83 4.34
C SER A 256 0.12 12.36 3.26
N LYS A 257 0.04 11.71 2.10
CA LYS A 257 -0.96 12.00 1.06
C LYS A 257 -2.39 11.66 1.50
N HIS A 258 -2.57 10.68 2.38
CA HIS A 258 -3.86 10.40 3.03
C HIS A 258 -4.37 11.60 3.86
N GLU A 259 -3.45 12.35 4.47
CA GLU A 259 -3.75 13.55 5.28
C GLU A 259 -3.85 14.85 4.43
N GLN A 260 -3.95 14.71 3.10
CA GLN A 260 -4.19 15.83 2.18
C GLN A 260 -5.63 15.81 1.69
N ASN A 261 -6.15 16.97 1.29
CA ASN A 261 -7.41 16.98 0.54
C ASN A 261 -7.20 16.50 -0.91
N ASP A 262 -8.29 16.33 -1.66
CA ASP A 262 -8.24 15.86 -3.05
C ASP A 262 -7.48 16.79 -4.02
N ASN A 263 -7.20 18.02 -3.62
CA ASN A 263 -6.37 18.95 -4.40
C ASN A 263 -4.88 18.85 -4.04
N GLY A 264 -4.47 17.92 -3.18
CA GLY A 264 -3.09 17.77 -2.71
C GLY A 264 -2.66 18.83 -1.70
N LEU A 265 -3.61 19.59 -1.12
CA LEU A 265 -3.28 20.57 -0.08
C LEU A 265 -3.29 19.89 1.29
N GLN A 266 -2.26 20.19 2.09
CA GLN A 266 -2.16 19.75 3.48
C GLN A 266 -3.37 20.20 4.30
N ILE A 267 -3.91 19.29 5.11
CA ILE A 267 -4.96 19.59 6.08
C ILE A 267 -4.29 19.98 7.41
N HIS A 268 -4.61 21.17 7.91
CA HIS A 268 -4.03 21.73 9.14
C HIS A 268 -5.08 21.75 10.26
N ASP A 269 -5.44 20.58 10.77
CA ASP A 269 -6.39 20.45 11.88
C ASP A 269 -5.91 19.49 12.98
N LYS A 270 -6.71 19.38 14.05
CA LYS A 270 -6.39 18.55 15.22
C LYS A 270 -6.21 17.06 14.86
N ASP A 271 -6.95 16.58 13.87
CA ASP A 271 -7.04 15.17 13.54
C ASP A 271 -5.86 14.78 12.66
N SER A 272 -5.53 15.58 11.64
CA SER A 272 -4.31 15.40 10.84
C SER A 272 -3.03 15.59 11.67
N ALA A 273 -3.00 16.52 12.64
CA ALA A 273 -1.85 16.62 13.55
C ALA A 273 -1.63 15.34 14.37
N MET A 274 -2.73 14.75 14.88
CA MET A 274 -2.71 13.49 15.62
C MET A 274 -2.27 12.32 14.73
N ASP A 275 -2.86 12.19 13.55
CA ASP A 275 -2.62 11.07 12.65
C ASP A 275 -1.19 11.12 12.09
N LEU A 276 -0.70 12.29 11.67
CA LEU A 276 0.71 12.47 11.26
C LEU A 276 1.69 12.15 12.39
N HIS A 277 1.42 12.58 13.63
CA HIS A 277 2.24 12.24 14.79
C HIS A 277 2.29 10.72 15.01
N ASN A 278 1.12 10.08 15.09
CA ASN A 278 1.01 8.64 15.33
C ASN A 278 1.65 7.81 14.20
N ASN A 279 1.52 8.27 12.95
CA ASN A 279 2.18 7.68 11.79
C ASN A 279 3.71 7.72 11.95
N MET A 280 4.29 8.90 12.25
CA MET A 280 5.73 9.03 12.49
C MET A 280 6.23 8.16 13.65
N SER A 281 5.52 8.16 14.78
CA SER A 281 5.90 7.37 15.96
C SER A 281 5.94 5.87 15.67
N ALA A 282 5.08 5.37 14.79
CA ALA A 282 5.10 3.98 14.37
C ALA A 282 6.25 3.66 13.40
N ARG A 283 6.56 4.58 12.46
CA ARG A 283 7.69 4.43 11.54
C ARG A 283 9.02 4.43 12.29
N GLU A 284 9.21 5.38 13.20
CA GLU A 284 10.40 5.46 14.07
C GLU A 284 10.56 4.19 14.93
N TRP A 285 9.46 3.62 15.41
CA TRP A 285 9.51 2.35 16.14
C TRP A 285 9.92 1.18 15.24
N MET A 286 9.37 1.09 14.03
CA MET A 286 9.79 0.07 13.06
C MET A 286 11.26 0.20 12.68
N GLU A 287 11.75 1.43 12.52
CA GLU A 287 13.16 1.76 12.27
C GLU A 287 14.08 1.20 13.36
N ASN A 288 13.73 1.45 14.62
CA ASN A 288 14.54 1.06 15.77
C ASN A 288 14.45 -0.44 16.12
N GLU A 289 13.32 -1.09 15.89
CA GLU A 289 13.11 -2.50 16.26
C GLU A 289 13.46 -3.49 15.16
N THR A 290 13.67 -3.01 13.93
CA THR A 290 14.08 -3.88 12.83
C THR A 290 15.60 -3.89 12.73
N SER A 291 16.18 -5.08 12.69
CA SER A 291 17.57 -5.29 12.31
C SER A 291 17.65 -5.47 10.79
N TRP A 292 18.33 -4.53 10.16
CA TRP A 292 18.31 -4.27 8.71
C TRP A 292 19.27 -5.13 7.88
N GLY A 293 19.59 -6.33 8.36
CA GLY A 293 20.36 -7.31 7.59
C GLY A 293 19.67 -7.75 6.28
N PHE A 294 20.39 -8.51 5.47
CA PHE A 294 19.87 -9.10 4.23
C PHE A 294 19.45 -10.57 4.43
N GLY A 295 18.33 -10.97 3.83
CA GLY A 295 17.82 -12.35 3.89
C GLY A 295 17.65 -12.86 5.33
N PRO A 296 18.30 -13.98 5.72
CA PRO A 296 18.16 -14.59 7.04
C PRO A 296 18.71 -13.72 8.19
N PHE A 297 19.45 -12.65 7.88
CA PHE A 297 19.98 -11.71 8.87
C PHE A 297 19.04 -10.53 9.15
N ARG A 298 17.93 -10.42 8.41
CA ARG A 298 16.88 -9.44 8.72
C ARG A 298 16.04 -9.95 9.87
N LYS A 299 15.94 -9.18 10.95
CA LYS A 299 15.02 -9.46 12.07
C LYS A 299 14.06 -8.30 12.20
N MET A 300 12.79 -8.52 11.89
CA MET A 300 11.73 -7.52 12.04
C MET A 300 10.70 -8.00 13.06
N PRO A 301 9.97 -7.08 13.72
CA PRO A 301 8.81 -7.45 14.52
C PRO A 301 7.81 -8.30 13.72
N SER A 302 7.28 -9.34 14.36
CA SER A 302 6.16 -10.13 13.85
C SER A 302 4.88 -9.30 13.82
N VAL A 303 3.87 -9.76 13.06
CA VAL A 303 2.56 -9.10 13.00
C VAL A 303 1.96 -8.98 14.40
N ASP A 304 2.04 -10.04 15.21
CA ASP A 304 1.53 -10.03 16.58
C ASP A 304 2.31 -9.06 17.48
N GLU A 305 3.63 -8.97 17.36
CA GLU A 305 4.43 -7.99 18.12
C GLU A 305 4.06 -6.55 17.74
N ILE A 306 3.85 -6.27 16.46
CA ILE A 306 3.37 -4.96 15.99
C ILE A 306 2.01 -4.64 16.61
N ILE A 307 1.03 -5.54 16.45
CA ILE A 307 -0.34 -5.33 16.93
C ILE A 307 -0.34 -5.14 18.45
N ASN A 308 0.34 -6.01 19.19
CA ASN A 308 0.39 -5.94 20.65
C ASN A 308 1.05 -4.65 21.14
N ASN A 309 2.15 -4.23 20.52
CA ASN A 309 2.85 -3.00 20.88
C ASN A 309 1.99 -1.76 20.58
N MET A 310 1.42 -1.64 19.37
CA MET A 310 0.57 -0.50 19.02
C MET A 310 -0.70 -0.46 19.85
N HIS A 311 -1.29 -1.62 20.14
CA HIS A 311 -2.45 -1.73 21.04
C HIS A 311 -2.12 -1.30 22.47
N SER A 312 -0.95 -1.69 22.99
CA SER A 312 -0.47 -1.24 24.30
C SER A 312 -0.28 0.28 24.32
N LYS A 313 0.42 0.84 23.32
CA LYS A 313 0.65 2.29 23.22
C LYS A 313 -0.66 3.08 23.13
N ALA A 314 -1.62 2.59 22.34
CA ALA A 314 -2.93 3.23 22.19
C ALA A 314 -3.78 3.15 23.47
N ASN A 315 -3.65 2.10 24.28
CA ASN A 315 -4.35 2.05 25.56
C ASN A 315 -3.71 2.91 26.65
N SER A 316 -2.42 3.23 26.51
CA SER A 316 -1.70 4.13 27.41
C SER A 316 -1.60 5.58 26.91
N CYS A 317 -2.12 5.88 25.72
CA CYS A 317 -1.96 7.22 25.13
C CYS A 317 -2.74 8.28 25.91
N ALA A 318 -2.11 9.43 26.12
CA ALA A 318 -2.76 10.58 26.73
C ALA A 318 -3.55 11.38 25.69
N MET A 319 -4.58 12.08 26.18
CA MET A 319 -5.33 13.03 25.37
C MET A 319 -4.56 14.36 25.32
N HIS A 320 -4.32 14.87 24.12
CA HIS A 320 -3.64 16.13 23.89
C HIS A 320 -4.50 17.06 23.03
N ASN A 321 -4.28 18.37 23.16
CA ASN A 321 -4.80 19.31 22.17
C ASN A 321 -3.80 19.44 21.01
N MET A 322 -4.23 19.97 19.86
CA MET A 322 -3.39 20.15 18.68
C MET A 322 -2.12 20.97 18.98
N VAL A 323 -2.25 22.04 19.78
CA VAL A 323 -1.14 22.94 20.12
C VAL A 323 -0.04 22.20 20.89
N ASP A 324 -0.39 21.28 21.78
CA ASP A 324 0.58 20.45 22.49
C ASP A 324 1.38 19.58 21.50
N ILE A 325 0.69 18.93 20.56
CA ILE A 325 1.31 18.08 19.54
C ILE A 325 2.26 18.90 18.66
N LEU A 326 1.81 20.06 18.17
CA LEU A 326 2.62 20.94 17.34
C LEU A 326 3.83 21.49 18.10
N ASN A 327 3.69 21.82 19.38
CA ASN A 327 4.80 22.31 20.20
C ASN A 327 5.93 21.30 20.36
N TRP A 328 5.64 19.99 20.34
CA TRP A 328 6.69 18.97 20.34
C TRP A 328 7.52 18.96 19.06
N HIS A 329 6.97 19.49 17.97
CA HIS A 329 7.58 19.51 16.64
C HIS A 329 8.07 20.91 16.22
N GLY A 330 8.00 21.91 17.11
CA GLY A 330 8.49 23.27 16.85
C GLY A 330 7.44 24.38 16.86
N GLY A 331 6.19 24.08 17.24
CA GLY A 331 5.09 25.04 17.39
C GLY A 331 4.19 25.15 16.16
N ASP A 332 3.09 25.88 16.26
CA ASP A 332 2.12 26.03 15.16
C ASP A 332 2.64 27.00 14.08
N ASN A 333 3.32 26.46 13.08
CA ASN A 333 3.88 27.20 11.95
C ASN A 333 4.10 26.28 10.74
N SER A 334 4.35 26.89 9.58
CA SER A 334 4.52 26.17 8.31
C SER A 334 5.70 25.19 8.30
N VAL A 335 6.77 25.45 9.05
CA VAL A 335 7.92 24.55 9.16
C VAL A 335 7.51 23.28 9.88
N THR A 336 6.79 23.40 10.99
CA THR A 336 6.28 22.26 11.76
C THR A 336 5.31 21.42 10.97
N TRP A 337 4.34 22.02 10.26
CA TRP A 337 3.44 21.28 9.39
C TRP A 337 4.19 20.56 8.27
N ASN A 338 5.14 21.23 7.61
CA ASN A 338 5.98 20.57 6.62
C ASN A 338 6.79 19.42 7.22
N ASN A 339 7.27 19.55 8.45
CA ASN A 339 7.96 18.46 9.13
C ASN A 339 7.02 17.28 9.41
N LEU A 340 5.80 17.52 9.90
CA LEU A 340 4.81 16.46 10.13
C LEU A 340 4.49 15.67 8.86
N PHE A 341 4.33 16.36 7.73
CA PHE A 341 4.02 15.72 6.44
C PHE A 341 5.24 15.01 5.82
N ASN A 342 6.46 15.54 5.98
CA ASN A 342 7.60 15.08 5.18
C ASN A 342 8.68 14.31 5.98
N ASN A 343 8.65 14.34 7.31
CA ASN A 343 9.70 13.69 8.10
C ASN A 343 9.29 12.29 8.58
N LEU A 344 10.33 11.46 8.74
CA LEU A 344 10.23 10.10 9.29
C LEU A 344 10.22 10.10 10.83
N TYR A 345 10.97 11.01 11.42
CA TYR A 345 11.32 10.97 12.84
C TYR A 345 10.38 11.81 13.67
N SER A 346 9.74 11.16 14.64
CA SER A 346 9.16 11.86 15.78
C SER A 346 10.27 12.08 16.82
N PRO A 347 10.24 13.16 17.61
CA PRO A 347 11.03 13.21 18.84
C PRO A 347 10.53 12.21 19.88
N ASN A 348 9.39 11.54 19.62
CA ASN A 348 8.79 10.59 20.54
C ASN A 348 8.09 9.41 19.85
N GLN A 349 8.37 8.18 20.31
CA GLN A 349 7.67 6.96 19.89
C GLN A 349 6.36 6.67 20.67
N HIS A 350 5.68 7.68 21.22
CA HIS A 350 4.39 7.47 21.89
C HIS A 350 3.23 7.72 20.94
N LEU A 351 2.04 7.23 21.31
CA LEU A 351 0.81 7.58 20.58
C LEU A 351 0.04 8.63 21.38
N VAL A 352 -0.76 9.41 20.67
CA VAL A 352 -1.67 10.41 21.24
C VAL A 352 -3.06 10.27 20.66
N HIS A 353 -4.05 10.77 21.40
CA HIS A 353 -5.38 11.00 20.88
C HIS A 353 -5.82 12.45 21.16
N VAL A 354 -6.77 12.96 20.40
CA VAL A 354 -7.38 14.29 20.61
C VAL A 354 -8.82 14.13 21.09
N MET A 355 -9.48 15.21 21.50
CA MET A 355 -10.93 15.14 21.76
C MET A 355 -11.65 14.83 20.44
N PRO A 356 -12.49 13.79 20.36
CA PRO A 356 -13.29 13.47 19.17
C PRO A 356 -14.13 14.67 18.70
#